data_AF-A0A2L2YUZ3-F1
#
_entry.id   AF-A0A2L2YUZ3-F1
#
_cell.length_a   1.000
_cell.length_b   1.000
_cell.length_c   1.000
_cell.angle_alpha   90.00
_cell.angle_beta   90.00
_cell.angle_gamma   90.00
#
_symmetry.space_group_name_H-M   'P 1'
#
loop_
_entity.id
_entity.type
_entity.pdbx_description
1 polymer ?
#
loop_
_entity_poly.entity_id
_entity_poly.type
_entity_poly.pdbx_seq_one_letter_code
_entity_poly.pdbx_strand_id
1 'polypeptide(L)'
;HSHRLHPTRATPIGRIEERMPFLGLAAPQEILEAHDEIRTNLRTNEGRLTTPYDIYFTLLDILKFSVNNSSLGTNMSPRGTSLFGEIALNRTCTQAGIPDHYCVCEKEEQLTSSGKSDITNI
;
A
#
# COMPACT_ATOMS: atom_id res chain seq x y z
N HIS A 1 11.26 7.92 -3.87
CA HIS A 1 11.81 7.91 -2.49
C HIS A 1 13.01 6.98 -2.38
N SER A 2 13.79 7.21 -1.33
CA SER A 2 15.05 6.58 -0.90
C SER A 2 16.34 6.95 -1.66
N HIS A 3 17.43 7.09 -0.91
CA HIS A 3 18.79 7.41 -1.40
C HIS A 3 19.44 6.17 -2.03
N ARG A 4 19.16 5.95 -3.32
CA ARG A 4 19.59 4.74 -4.06
C ARG A 4 21.11 4.52 -4.19
N LEU A 5 21.92 5.54 -3.91
CA LEU A 5 23.37 5.54 -4.17
C LEU A 5 24.24 5.60 -2.90
N HIS A 6 23.63 5.57 -1.71
CA HIS A 6 24.35 5.73 -0.44
C HIS A 6 24.50 4.38 0.30
N PRO A 7 25.60 4.15 1.05
CA PRO A 7 25.80 2.93 1.84
C PRO A 7 24.66 2.59 2.81
N THR A 8 23.83 3.57 3.16
CA THR A 8 22.63 3.40 3.98
C THR A 8 21.64 2.38 3.42
N ARG A 9 21.66 2.06 2.12
CA ARG A 9 20.86 0.97 1.54
C ARG A 9 21.14 -0.41 2.17
N ALA A 10 22.37 -0.65 2.63
CA ALA A 10 22.74 -1.90 3.28
C ALA A 10 22.19 -2.02 4.72
N THR A 11 21.72 -0.92 5.30
CA THR A 11 21.13 -0.92 6.66
C THR A 11 19.72 -1.51 6.65
N PRO A 12 19.22 -2.02 7.79
CA PRO A 12 17.83 -2.46 7.92
C PRO A 12 16.82 -1.38 7.51
N ILE A 13 17.02 -0.14 7.95
CA ILE A 13 16.16 1.00 7.63
C ILE A 13 16.17 1.28 6.12
N GLY A 14 17.35 1.24 5.48
CA GLY A 14 17.46 1.42 4.03
C GLY A 14 16.70 0.35 3.23
N ARG A 15 16.69 -0.90 3.71
CA ARG A 15 15.89 -1.97 3.10
C ARG A 15 14.38 -1.77 3.29
N ILE A 16 13.97 -1.25 4.45
CA ILE A 16 12.57 -0.88 4.73
C ILE A 16 12.12 0.25 3.78
N GLU A 17 12.91 1.32 3.65
CA GLU A 17 12.60 2.42 2.73
C GLU A 17 12.53 1.97 1.27
N GLU A 18 13.41 1.07 0.84
CA GLU A 18 13.41 0.53 -0.53
C GLU A 18 12.13 -0.25 -0.84
N ARG A 19 11.52 -0.89 0.17
CA ARG A 19 10.31 -1.71 0.04
C ARG A 19 9.00 -0.95 0.24
N MET A 20 9.05 0.30 0.69
CA MET A 20 7.87 1.15 0.92
C MET A 20 7.80 2.30 -0.08
N PRO A 21 7.37 2.04 -1.33
CA PRO A 21 7.13 3.11 -2.30
C PRO A 21 5.94 3.97 -1.86
N PHE A 22 6.06 5.28 -2.06
CA PHE A 22 4.97 6.23 -1.87
C PHE A 22 4.11 6.33 -3.13
N LEU A 23 2.79 6.37 -2.95
CA LEU A 23 1.81 6.69 -3.99
C LEU A 23 1.03 7.93 -3.57
N GLY A 24 0.96 8.92 -4.45
CA GLY A 24 0.05 10.06 -4.32
C GLY A 24 -0.98 10.04 -5.43
N LEU A 25 -2.24 10.34 -5.10
CA LEU A 25 -3.34 10.43 -6.06
C LEU A 25 -4.02 11.79 -5.94
N ALA A 26 -4.29 12.41 -7.09
CA ALA A 26 -5.11 13.61 -7.18
C ALA A 26 -6.24 13.32 -8.17
N ALA A 27 -7.47 13.28 -7.66
CA ALA A 27 -8.66 13.09 -8.48
C ALA A 27 -9.29 14.45 -8.81
N PRO A 28 -9.89 14.63 -10.01
CA PRO A 28 -10.67 15.81 -10.34
C PRO A 28 -11.79 16.05 -9.34
N GLN A 29 -12.04 17.30 -8.99
CA GLN A 29 -13.05 17.67 -7.99
C GLN A 29 -14.45 17.22 -8.43
N GLU A 30 -14.72 17.29 -9.73
CA GLU A 30 -16.00 16.91 -10.34
C GLU A 30 -16.33 15.43 -10.08
N ILE A 31 -15.32 14.55 -10.13
CA ILE A 31 -15.49 13.13 -9.82
C ILE A 31 -15.73 12.93 -8.33
N LEU A 32 -15.00 13.66 -7.48
CA LEU A 32 -15.14 13.55 -6.03
C LEU A 32 -16.45 14.15 -5.49
N GLU A 33 -17.10 15.03 -6.24
CA GLU A 33 -18.42 15.59 -5.92
C GLU A 33 -19.55 14.75 -6.51
N ALA A 34 -19.35 14.14 -7.68
CA ALA A 34 -20.32 13.22 -8.27
C ALA A 34 -20.36 11.84 -7.58
N HIS A 35 -19.27 11.45 -6.92
CA HIS A 35 -19.10 10.12 -6.31
C HIS A 35 -18.51 10.22 -4.89
N ASP A 36 -19.37 10.52 -3.91
CA ASP A 36 -18.97 10.64 -2.49
C ASP A 36 -18.34 9.35 -1.92
N GLU A 37 -18.76 8.19 -2.42
CA GLU A 37 -18.17 6.89 -2.10
C GLU A 37 -16.69 6.81 -2.48
N ILE A 38 -16.29 7.34 -3.65
CA ILE A 38 -14.90 7.34 -4.11
C ILE A 38 -14.06 8.23 -3.22
N ARG A 39 -14.57 9.43 -2.89
CA ARG A 39 -13.91 10.35 -1.95
C ARG A 39 -13.65 9.67 -0.60
N THR A 40 -14.66 8.98 -0.08
CA THR A 40 -14.57 8.27 1.21
C THR A 40 -13.56 7.13 1.13
N ASN A 41 -13.64 6.30 0.10
CA ASN A 41 -12.74 5.16 -0.08
C ASN A 41 -11.28 5.60 -0.26
N LEU A 42 -11.02 6.63 -1.06
CA LEU A 42 -9.66 7.16 -1.24
C LEU A 42 -9.06 7.64 0.09
N ARG A 43 -9.86 8.29 0.95
CA ARG A 43 -9.42 8.69 2.30
C ARG A 43 -9.17 7.50 3.21
N THR A 44 -10.08 6.52 3.23
CA THR A 44 -9.92 5.28 4.00
C THR A 44 -8.66 4.52 3.57
N ASN A 45 -8.32 4.55 2.28
CA ASN A 45 -7.20 3.82 1.69
C ASN A 45 -5.82 4.41 2.02
N GLU A 46 -5.72 5.66 2.52
CA GLU A 46 -4.45 6.30 2.87
C GLU A 46 -3.62 5.49 3.89
N GLY A 47 -4.30 4.76 4.79
CA GLY A 47 -3.67 3.90 5.80
C GLY A 47 -3.73 2.40 5.50
N ARG A 48 -3.96 2.00 4.25
CA ARG A 48 -4.17 0.60 3.85
C ARG A 48 -2.99 0.04 3.06
N LEU A 49 -2.79 -1.27 3.16
CA LEU A 49 -1.80 -1.98 2.36
C LEU A 49 -2.26 -2.04 0.89
N THR A 50 -1.57 -1.28 0.04
CA THR A 50 -1.81 -1.22 -1.40
C THR A 50 -0.60 -1.73 -2.18
N THR A 51 -0.84 -2.05 -3.45
CA THR A 51 0.16 -2.60 -4.37
C THR A 51 0.00 -1.95 -5.75
N PRO A 52 1.00 -2.07 -6.64
CA PRO A 52 0.86 -1.63 -8.02
C PRO A 52 -0.29 -2.30 -8.78
N TYR A 53 -0.75 -3.48 -8.37
CA TYR A 53 -1.94 -4.11 -8.97
C TYR A 53 -3.21 -3.32 -8.68
N ASP A 54 -3.32 -2.68 -7.51
CA ASP A 54 -4.47 -1.85 -7.19
C ASP A 54 -4.52 -0.60 -8.09
N ILE A 55 -3.35 -0.03 -8.40
CA ILE A 55 -3.23 1.05 -9.40
C ILE A 55 -3.69 0.57 -10.78
N TYR A 56 -3.25 -0.61 -11.21
CA TYR A 56 -3.68 -1.21 -12.48
C TYR A 56 -5.21 -1.33 -12.57
N PHE A 57 -5.88 -1.85 -11.53
CA PHE A 57 -7.33 -1.96 -11.52
C PHE A 57 -8.04 -0.60 -11.44
N THR A 58 -7.43 0.38 -10.79
CA THR A 58 -7.92 1.77 -10.77
C THR A 58 -7.88 2.38 -12.17
N LEU A 59 -6.77 2.22 -12.90
CA LEU A 59 -6.65 2.70 -14.28
C LEU A 59 -7.64 1.98 -15.21
N LEU A 60 -7.87 0.68 -14.99
CA LEU A 60 -8.85 -0.09 -15.74
C LEU A 60 -10.29 0.41 -15.49
N ASP A 61 -10.63 0.76 -14.25
CA ASP A 61 -11.90 1.44 -13.92
C ASP A 61 -12.06 2.75 -14.69
N ILE A 62 -11.03 3.61 -14.70
CA ILE A 62 -11.05 4.88 -15.45
C ILE A 62 -11.31 4.61 -16.94
N LEU A 63 -10.61 3.63 -17.51
CA LEU A 63 -10.77 3.28 -18.93
C LEU A 63 -12.20 2.80 -19.23
N LYS A 64 -12.75 1.90 -18.41
CA LYS A 64 -14.11 1.40 -18.62
C LYS A 64 -15.14 2.51 -18.45
N PHE A 65 -15.04 3.30 -17.37
CA PHE A 65 -15.88 4.47 -17.17
C PHE A 65 -15.85 5.40 -18.38
N SER A 66 -14.68 5.67 -18.95
CA SER A 66 -14.54 6.52 -20.15
C SER A 66 -15.15 5.92 -21.42
N VAL A 67 -15.13 4.59 -21.59
CA VAL A 67 -15.56 3.94 -22.84
C VAL A 67 -17.05 3.63 -22.85
N ASN A 68 -17.60 3.19 -21.72
CA ASN A 68 -18.99 2.71 -21.66
C ASN A 68 -19.75 3.18 -20.41
N ASN A 69 -19.23 4.15 -19.67
CA ASN A 69 -19.85 4.71 -18.46
C ASN A 69 -20.12 3.66 -17.37
N SER A 70 -19.26 2.63 -17.27
CA SER A 70 -19.31 1.64 -16.19
C SER A 70 -19.05 2.27 -14.82
N SER A 71 -19.63 1.71 -13.76
CA SER A 71 -19.38 2.14 -12.39
C SER A 71 -17.89 2.06 -11.99
N LEU A 72 -17.39 3.12 -11.37
CA LEU A 72 -16.05 3.18 -10.76
C LEU A 72 -16.01 2.36 -9.46
N GLY A 73 -14.82 1.89 -9.08
CA GLY A 73 -14.58 1.11 -7.86
C GLY A 73 -14.98 -0.36 -7.96
N THR A 74 -15.35 -0.85 -9.14
CA THR A 74 -15.90 -2.21 -9.31
C THR A 74 -14.89 -3.23 -9.84
N ASN A 75 -13.78 -2.77 -10.44
CA ASN A 75 -12.77 -3.69 -10.96
C ASN A 75 -11.91 -4.29 -9.85
N MET A 76 -11.95 -5.62 -9.72
CA MET A 76 -11.15 -6.37 -8.76
C MET A 76 -10.75 -7.76 -9.27
N SER A 77 -9.71 -8.32 -8.64
CA SER A 77 -9.26 -9.69 -8.78
C SER A 77 -8.59 -10.15 -7.48
N PRO A 78 -8.24 -11.45 -7.34
CA PRO A 78 -7.43 -11.92 -6.21
C PRO A 78 -6.06 -11.23 -6.06
N ARG A 79 -5.54 -10.58 -7.12
CA ARG A 79 -4.23 -9.90 -7.09
C ARG A 79 -4.31 -8.42 -6.71
N GLY A 80 -5.49 -7.81 -6.81
CA GLY A 80 -5.65 -6.38 -6.54
C GLY A 80 -7.05 -5.89 -6.85
N THR A 81 -7.37 -4.72 -6.32
CA THR A 81 -8.68 -4.06 -6.47
C THR A 81 -8.49 -2.58 -6.73
N SER A 82 -9.44 -1.96 -7.42
CA SER A 82 -9.42 -0.52 -7.66
C SER A 82 -9.37 0.27 -6.35
N LEU A 83 -8.56 1.34 -6.33
CA LEU A 83 -8.41 2.27 -5.21
C LEU A 83 -9.63 3.19 -5.04
N PHE A 84 -10.55 3.20 -6.02
CA PHE A 84 -11.86 3.83 -5.87
C PHE A 84 -12.83 3.00 -5.02
N GLY A 85 -12.54 1.71 -4.82
CA GLY A 85 -13.17 0.86 -3.81
C GLY A 85 -12.40 0.85 -2.48
N GLU A 86 -13.04 0.37 -1.41
CA GLU A 86 -12.36 0.23 -0.11
C GLU A 86 -11.36 -0.94 -0.11
N ILE A 87 -10.15 -0.69 0.38
CA ILE A 87 -9.17 -1.72 0.71
C ILE A 87 -9.38 -2.18 2.15
N ALA A 88 -9.47 -3.50 2.35
CA ALA A 88 -9.66 -4.09 3.68
C ALA A 88 -8.53 -3.71 4.66
N LEU A 89 -8.91 -3.32 5.88
CA LEU A 89 -7.97 -2.97 6.97
C LEU A 89 -7.00 -4.12 7.29
N ASN A 90 -7.49 -5.35 7.25
CA ASN A 90 -6.76 -6.56 7.63
C ASN A 90 -6.13 -7.29 6.43
N ARG A 91 -5.95 -6.61 5.29
CA ARG A 91 -5.29 -7.20 4.11
C ARG A 91 -3.85 -7.57 4.45
N THR A 92 -3.51 -8.84 4.28
CA THR A 92 -2.16 -9.36 4.55
C THR A 92 -1.25 -9.26 3.31
N CYS A 93 0.07 -9.32 3.51
CA CYS A 93 1.04 -9.41 2.41
C CYS A 93 0.74 -10.58 1.45
N THR A 94 0.36 -11.76 1.98
CA THR A 94 -0.01 -12.92 1.17
C THR A 94 -1.23 -12.65 0.30
N GLN A 95 -2.28 -12.02 0.86
CA GLN A 95 -3.47 -11.63 0.09
C GLN A 95 -3.16 -10.54 -0.95
N ALA A 96 -2.18 -9.68 -0.67
CA ALA A 96 -1.70 -8.67 -1.59
C ALA A 96 -0.72 -9.23 -2.66
N GLY A 97 -0.37 -10.52 -2.59
CA GLY A 97 0.59 -11.13 -3.51
C GLY A 97 2.03 -10.63 -3.32
N ILE A 98 2.35 -10.08 -2.14
CA ILE A 98 3.68 -9.61 -1.77
C ILE A 98 4.49 -10.79 -1.23
N PRO A 99 5.63 -11.15 -1.83
CA PRO A 99 6.52 -12.19 -1.30
C PRO A 99 7.04 -11.83 0.10
N ASP A 100 7.24 -12.83 0.96
CA ASP A 100 7.63 -12.63 2.36
C ASP A 100 8.88 -11.74 2.52
N HIS A 101 9.87 -11.90 1.65
CA HIS A 101 11.10 -11.12 1.68
C HIS A 101 10.91 -9.64 1.32
N TYR A 102 9.78 -9.25 0.72
CA TYR A 102 9.42 -7.85 0.46
C TYR A 102 8.38 -7.31 1.44
N CYS A 103 7.74 -8.16 2.23
CA CYS A 103 6.79 -7.73 3.24
C CYS A 103 7.52 -6.93 4.33
N VAL A 104 6.99 -5.76 4.70
CA VAL A 104 7.59 -4.82 5.66
C VAL A 104 6.88 -4.88 7.03
N CYS A 105 5.92 -5.80 7.20
CA CYS A 105 5.23 -5.98 8.46
C CYS A 105 6.18 -6.61 9.49
N GLU A 106 6.75 -5.80 10.38
CA GLU A 106 7.53 -6.28 11.52
C GLU A 106 6.62 -6.48 12.75
N LYS A 107 6.97 -7.45 13.58
CA LYS A 107 6.31 -7.65 14.88
C LYS A 107 7.23 -7.07 15.95
N GLU A 108 6.67 -6.21 16.80
CA GLU A 108 7.36 -5.73 17.99
C GLU A 108 7.43 -6.87 19.01
N GLU A 109 8.65 -7.30 19.37
CA GLU A 109 8.86 -8.24 20.46
C GLU A 109 9.21 -7.47 21.74
N GLN A 110 8.37 -7.65 22.77
CA GLN A 110 8.63 -7.12 24.11
C GLN A 110 9.81 -7.89 24.72
N LEU A 111 10.93 -7.20 24.95
CA LEU A 111 12.04 -7.78 25.70
C LEU A 111 11.61 -7.97 27.16
N THR A 112 11.69 -9.20 27.65
CA THR A 112 11.48 -9.46 29.07
C THR A 112 12.66 -8.92 29.86
N SER A 113 12.41 -8.00 30.80
CA SER A 113 13.45 -7.38 31.63
C SER A 113 13.91 -8.33 32.74
N SER A 114 14.50 -9.46 32.36
CA SER A 114 15.13 -10.39 33.30
C SER A 114 16.61 -10.55 32.98
N GLY A 115 17.42 -9.61 33.48
CA GLY A 115 18.82 -9.82 33.88
C GLY A 115 19.91 -9.79 32.79
N LYS A 116 20.82 -8.81 32.93
CA LYS A 116 22.12 -8.59 32.27
C LYS A 116 22.11 -8.16 30.80
N SER A 117 22.60 -6.94 30.59
CA SER A 117 23.07 -6.42 29.32
C SER A 117 24.26 -7.25 28.82
N ASP A 118 24.00 -8.21 27.93
CA ASP A 118 25.02 -8.69 26.99
C ASP A 118 24.86 -7.90 25.70
N ILE A 119 25.43 -6.68 25.71
CA ILE A 119 25.70 -5.92 24.48
C ILE A 119 26.97 -6.52 23.89
N THR A 120 26.86 -7.66 23.21
CA THR A 120 27.97 -8.14 22.38
C THR A 120 27.44 -8.51 21.01
N ASN A 121 27.96 -7.79 20.01
CA ASN A 121 27.86 -7.96 18.56
C ASN A 121 26.79 -7.12 17.85
N ILE A 122 27.11 -5.82 17.74
CA ILE A 122 26.97 -5.09 16.47
C ILE A 122 28.28 -5.30 15.70
#